data_AF-A0A2K3USD6-F1
#
_entry.id   AF-A0A2K3USD6-F1
#
_cell.length_a   1.000
_cell.length_b   1.000
_cell.length_c   1.000
_cell.angle_alpha   90.00
_cell.angle_beta   90.00
_cell.angle_gamma   90.00
#
_symmetry.space_group_name_H-M   'P 1'
#
loop_
_entity.id
_entity.type
_entity.pdbx_description
1 polymer ?
#
loop_
_entity_poly.entity_id
_entity_poly.type
_entity_poly.pdbx_seq_one_letter_code
_entity_poly.pdbx_strand_id
1 'polypeptide(L)'
;MDARTRGREVTTLLEQGQWAQAWASLSPTAQARWGTVAAFQAAGQDALGAQPRVLSEALVEDEGGAVYSRVLEAQDAAGQGGQSWAVTIRLDSQGTVQDVEFAPAQ
;
A
#
# COMPACT_ATOMS: atom_id res chain seq x y z
N MET A 1 -3.12 -3.10 18.00
CA MET A 1 -3.47 -3.58 16.65
C MET A 1 -2.24 -4.28 16.11
N ASP A 2 -2.38 -5.46 15.51
CA ASP A 2 -1.25 -6.20 14.93
C ASP A 2 -0.86 -5.64 13.54
N ALA A 3 0.35 -5.98 13.07
CA ALA A 3 0.91 -5.47 11.83
C ALA A 3 0.10 -5.87 10.58
N ARG A 4 -0.51 -7.06 10.57
CA ARG A 4 -1.36 -7.50 9.46
C ARG A 4 -2.61 -6.65 9.36
N THR A 5 -3.31 -6.44 10.48
CA THR A 5 -4.52 -5.62 10.53
C THR A 5 -4.22 -4.21 10.07
N ARG A 6 -3.09 -3.63 10.50
CA ARG A 6 -2.68 -2.29 10.08
C ARG A 6 -2.31 -2.23 8.60
N GLY A 7 -1.51 -3.18 8.10
CA GLY A 7 -1.17 -3.26 6.68
C GLY A 7 -2.42 -3.36 5.80
N ARG A 8 -3.37 -4.23 6.19
CA ARG A 8 -4.66 -4.39 5.51
C ARG A 8 -5.48 -3.11 5.48
N GLU A 9 -5.58 -2.42 6.62
CA GLU A 9 -6.30 -1.14 6.73
C GLU A 9 -5.77 -0.13 5.71
N VAL A 10 -4.46 0.09 5.69
CA VAL A 10 -3.84 1.04 4.77
C VAL A 10 -4.03 0.61 3.32
N THR A 11 -3.79 -0.66 2.97
CA THR A 11 -4.04 -1.11 1.58
C THR A 11 -5.50 -0.98 1.17
N THR A 12 -6.45 -1.20 2.10
CA THR A 12 -7.87 -1.05 1.83
C THR A 12 -8.23 0.41 1.52
N LEU A 13 -7.64 1.37 2.24
CA LEU A 13 -7.80 2.80 1.93
C LEU A 13 -7.27 3.12 0.53
N LEU A 14 -6.13 2.56 0.13
CA LEU A 14 -5.55 2.77 -1.21
C LEU A 14 -6.45 2.16 -2.30
N GLU A 15 -6.92 0.93 -2.10
CA GLU A 15 -7.84 0.22 -3.01
C GLU A 15 -9.16 0.97 -3.21
N GLN A 16 -9.65 1.67 -2.17
CA GLN A 16 -10.87 2.48 -2.22
C GLN A 16 -10.64 3.92 -2.72
N GLY A 17 -9.41 4.27 -3.09
CA GLY A 17 -9.06 5.63 -3.52
C GLY A 17 -9.11 6.68 -2.40
N GLN A 18 -9.08 6.25 -1.13
CA GLN A 18 -9.06 7.12 0.06
C GLN A 18 -7.64 7.62 0.37
N TRP A 19 -6.98 8.23 -0.63
CA TRP A 19 -5.57 8.61 -0.59
C TRP A 19 -5.21 9.55 0.56
N ALA A 20 -6.08 10.51 0.88
CA ALA A 20 -5.85 11.45 1.98
C ALA A 20 -5.85 10.74 3.35
N GLN A 21 -6.71 9.74 3.53
CA GLN A 21 -6.76 8.95 4.76
C GLN A 21 -5.56 7.99 4.86
N ALA A 22 -5.22 7.33 3.75
CA ALA A 22 -4.03 6.50 3.69
C ALA A 22 -2.76 7.32 3.98
N TRP A 23 -2.63 8.52 3.41
CA TRP A 23 -1.54 9.46 3.69
C TRP A 23 -1.46 9.87 5.15
N ALA A 24 -2.60 10.21 5.77
CA ALA A 24 -2.65 10.59 7.19
C ALA A 24 -2.29 9.43 8.14
N SER A 25 -2.37 8.18 7.65
CA SER A 25 -2.01 6.97 8.38
C SER A 25 -0.49 6.71 8.43
N LEU A 26 0.28 7.39 7.57
CA LEU A 26 1.73 7.27 7.43
C LEU A 26 2.48 8.05 8.51
N SER A 27 3.67 7.59 8.87
CA SER A 27 4.57 8.35 9.73
C SER A 27 5.09 9.62 9.03
N PRO A 28 5.58 10.62 9.80
CA PRO A 28 6.19 11.81 9.21
C PRO A 28 7.36 11.49 8.27
N THR A 29 8.11 10.41 8.56
CA THR A 29 9.22 9.95 7.71
C THR A 29 8.73 9.42 6.36
N ALA A 30 7.68 8.60 6.36
CA ALA A 30 7.08 8.11 5.13
C ALA A 30 6.45 9.26 4.30
N GLN A 31 5.77 10.19 4.97
CA GLN A 31 5.23 11.39 4.31
C GLN A 31 6.34 12.24 3.69
N ALA A 32 7.48 12.41 4.37
CA ALA A 32 8.61 13.17 3.86
C ALA A 32 9.25 12.52 2.62
N ARG A 33 9.32 11.18 2.55
CA ARG A 33 9.83 10.45 1.36
C ARG A 33 9.02 10.76 0.11
N TRP A 34 7.70 10.79 0.24
CA TRP A 34 6.79 11.13 -0.86
C TRP A 34 6.68 12.63 -1.11
N GLY A 35 6.99 13.45 -0.12
CA GLY A 35 6.98 14.92 -0.17
C GLY A 35 5.57 15.53 -0.13
N THR A 36 4.64 15.03 -0.94
CA THR A 36 3.25 15.51 -0.97
C THR A 36 2.25 14.37 -1.12
N VAL A 37 1.03 14.58 -0.60
CA VAL A 37 -0.10 13.66 -0.81
C VAL A 37 -0.43 13.47 -2.29
N ALA A 38 -0.24 14.50 -3.12
CA ALA A 38 -0.50 14.43 -4.55
C ALA A 38 0.48 13.50 -5.28
N ALA A 39 1.78 13.53 -4.92
CA ALA A 39 2.78 12.64 -5.49
C ALA A 39 2.53 11.17 -5.09
N PHE A 40 2.17 10.94 -3.83
CA PHE A 40 1.78 9.61 -3.34
C PHE A 40 0.54 9.08 -4.05
N GLN A 41 -0.49 9.92 -4.18
CA GLN A 41 -1.70 9.57 -4.90
C GLN A 41 -1.41 9.25 -6.37
N ALA A 42 -0.62 10.07 -7.06
CA ALA A 42 -0.31 9.85 -8.48
C ALA A 42 0.41 8.51 -8.69
N ALA A 43 1.40 8.19 -7.86
CA ALA A 43 2.12 6.90 -7.93
C ALA A 43 1.19 5.71 -7.62
N GLY A 44 0.35 5.83 -6.59
CA GLY A 44 -0.59 4.77 -6.24
C GLY A 44 -1.69 4.57 -7.29
N GLN A 45 -2.18 5.65 -7.92
CA GLN A 45 -3.19 5.56 -8.99
C GLN A 45 -2.62 4.90 -10.26
N ASP A 46 -1.37 5.22 -10.62
CA ASP A 46 -0.66 4.57 -11.72
C ASP A 46 -0.49 3.07 -11.47
N ALA A 47 -0.18 2.69 -10.23
CA ALA A 47 0.00 1.29 -9.85
C ALA A 47 -1.30 0.49 -9.73
N LEU A 48 -2.30 1.03 -9.02
CA LEU A 48 -3.49 0.25 -8.61
C LEU A 48 -4.64 0.33 -9.61
N GLY A 49 -4.68 1.35 -10.46
CA GLY A 49 -5.84 1.64 -11.28
C GLY A 49 -7.08 1.97 -10.44
N ALA A 50 -8.26 1.90 -11.05
CA ALA A 50 -9.51 2.32 -10.41
C ALA A 50 -10.11 1.26 -9.48
N GLN A 51 -9.91 -0.03 -9.80
CA GLN A 51 -10.52 -1.16 -9.08
C GLN A 51 -9.55 -2.35 -9.05
N PRO A 52 -8.47 -2.31 -8.27
CA PRO A 52 -7.52 -3.41 -8.22
C PRO A 52 -8.16 -4.69 -7.66
N ARG A 53 -7.72 -5.85 -8.18
CA ARG A 53 -8.06 -7.16 -7.64
C ARG A 53 -6.92 -7.66 -6.76
N VAL A 54 -7.22 -8.07 -5.53
CA VAL A 54 -6.23 -8.71 -4.65
C VAL A 54 -5.88 -10.11 -5.18
N LEU A 55 -4.58 -10.35 -5.41
CA LEU A 55 -4.06 -11.66 -5.82
C LEU A 55 -3.46 -12.43 -4.65
N SER A 56 -2.65 -11.76 -3.83
CA SER A 56 -2.00 -12.40 -2.68
C SER A 56 -1.63 -11.39 -1.59
N GLU A 57 -1.38 -11.91 -0.39
CA GLU A 57 -0.96 -11.14 0.77
C GLU A 57 0.09 -11.94 1.55
N ALA A 58 1.13 -11.24 2.03
CA ALA A 58 2.15 -11.79 2.89
C ALA A 58 2.47 -10.84 4.05
N LEU A 59 2.97 -11.41 5.14
CA LEU A 59 3.50 -10.68 6.28
C LEU A 59 4.80 -11.37 6.70
N VAL A 60 5.84 -10.58 6.88
CA VAL A 60 7.11 -10.98 7.47
C VAL A 60 7.33 -10.14 8.72
N GLU A 61 7.60 -10.77 9.85
CA GLU A 61 7.82 -10.11 11.14
C GLU A 61 9.25 -10.40 11.61
N ASP A 62 9.90 -9.38 12.19
CA ASP A 62 11.22 -9.48 12.81
C ASP A 62 11.32 -8.60 14.07
N GLU A 63 12.47 -8.60 14.74
CA GLU A 63 12.68 -7.81 15.97
C GLU A 63 12.55 -6.29 15.76
N GLY A 64 12.72 -5.80 14.53
CA GLY A 64 12.64 -4.39 14.14
C GLY A 64 11.25 -3.93 13.68
N GLY A 65 10.30 -4.86 13.49
CA GLY A 65 8.93 -4.56 13.08
C GLY A 65 8.37 -5.59 12.11
N ALA A 66 7.65 -5.12 11.10
CA ALA A 66 7.01 -5.99 10.13
C ALA A 66 7.02 -5.40 8.71
N VAL A 67 7.07 -6.29 7.72
CA VAL A 67 6.83 -5.96 6.32
C VAL A 67 5.57 -6.68 5.89
N TYR A 68 4.53 -5.89 5.65
CA TYR A 68 3.30 -6.36 5.04
C TYR A 68 3.35 -6.11 3.54
N SER A 69 3.02 -7.10 2.73
CA SER A 69 2.92 -6.93 1.29
C SER A 69 1.62 -7.49 0.75
N ARG A 70 1.06 -6.81 -0.25
CA ARG A 70 -0.13 -7.24 -0.97
C ARG A 70 0.09 -7.07 -2.46
N VAL A 71 -0.16 -8.12 -3.22
CA VAL A 71 -0.13 -8.07 -4.68
C VAL A 71 -1.53 -7.80 -5.20
N LEU A 72 -1.65 -6.78 -6.03
CA LEU A 72 -2.87 -6.24 -6.61
C LEU A 72 -2.74 -6.25 -8.13
N GLU A 73 -3.76 -6.71 -8.83
CA GLU A 73 -3.85 -6.64 -10.29
C GLU A 73 -4.74 -5.46 -10.66
N ALA A 74 -4.20 -4.46 -11.34
CA ALA A 74 -5.00 -3.37 -11.87
C ALA A 74 -6.03 -3.93 -12.86
N GLN A 75 -7.29 -3.48 -12.74
CA GLN A 75 -8.35 -3.85 -13.66
C GLN A 75 -8.68 -2.67 -14.57
N ASP A 76 -8.95 -2.96 -15.84
CA ASP A 76 -9.52 -1.98 -16.75
C ASP A 76 -11.03 -1.78 -16.51
N ALA A 77 -11.64 -0.87 -17.27
CA ALA A 77 -13.07 -0.57 -17.16
C ALA A 77 -13.98 -1.76 -17.53
N ALA A 78 -13.46 -2.79 -18.22
CA ALA A 78 -14.16 -4.01 -18.56
C ALA A 78 -13.92 -5.14 -17.54
N GLY A 79 -13.14 -4.89 -16.48
CA GLY A 79 -12.76 -5.90 -15.48
C GLY A 79 -11.79 -6.94 -16.03
N GLN A 80 -11.02 -6.59 -17.06
CA GLN A 80 -9.93 -7.43 -17.56
C GLN A 80 -8.66 -7.13 -16.78
N GLY A 81 -7.95 -8.20 -16.40
CA GLY A 81 -6.72 -8.13 -15.64
C GLY A 81 -5.60 -7.45 -16.43
N GLY A 82 -4.94 -6.50 -15.78
CA GLY A 82 -3.80 -5.76 -16.29
C GLY A 82 -2.51 -6.12 -15.56
N GLN A 83 -1.62 -5.13 -15.42
CA GLN A 83 -0.35 -5.31 -14.73
C GLN A 83 -0.58 -5.56 -13.22
N SER A 84 0.20 -6.49 -12.67
CA SER A 84 0.23 -6.74 -11.23
C SER A 84 1.27 -5.87 -10.54
N TRP A 85 0.93 -5.41 -9.34
CA TRP A 85 1.73 -4.51 -8.51
C TRP A 85 1.76 -5.03 -7.07
N ALA A 86 2.94 -5.01 -6.47
CA ALA A 86 3.12 -5.20 -5.05
C ALA A 86 3.01 -3.84 -4.34
N VAL A 87 2.12 -3.77 -3.35
CA VAL A 87 2.12 -2.71 -2.33
C VAL A 87 2.83 -3.26 -1.11
N THR A 88 3.96 -2.66 -0.78
CA THR A 88 4.76 -3.04 0.39
C THR A 88 4.65 -1.95 1.45
N ILE A 89 4.30 -2.34 2.67
CA ILE A 89 4.14 -1.48 3.82
C ILE A 89 5.14 -1.94 4.89
N ARG A 90 6.06 -1.05 5.26
CA ARG A 90 6.97 -1.30 6.39
C ARG A 90 6.38 -0.69 7.65
N LEU A 91 6.26 -1.50 8.68
CA LEU A 91 5.76 -1.10 10.00
C LEU A 91 6.87 -1.25 11.03
N ASP A 92 6.93 -0.33 12.00
CA ASP A 92 7.75 -0.53 13.19
C ASP A 92 7.09 -1.49 14.19
N SER A 93 7.78 -1.78 15.30
CA SER A 93 7.26 -2.64 16.38
C SER A 93 6.00 -2.11 17.07
N GLN A 94 5.62 -0.84 16.85
CA GLN A 94 4.39 -0.23 17.37
C GLN A 94 3.24 -0.29 16.35
N GLY A 95 3.50 -0.78 15.13
CA GLY A 95 2.55 -0.79 14.02
C GLY A 95 2.44 0.57 13.32
N THR A 96 3.38 1.49 13.52
CA THR A 96 3.43 2.75 12.78
C THR A 96 3.96 2.49 11.36
N VAL A 97 3.31 3.05 10.35
CA VAL A 97 3.74 2.87 8.95
C VAL A 97 4.91 3.77 8.62
N GLN A 98 6.09 3.15 8.47
CA GLN A 98 7.36 3.82 8.23
C GLN A 98 7.66 4.03 6.75
N ASP A 99 7.11 3.18 5.88
CA ASP A 99 7.23 3.31 4.44
C ASP A 99 6.09 2.63 3.70
N VAL A 100 5.77 3.14 2.51
CA VAL A 100 4.86 2.52 1.54
C VAL A 100 5.50 2.59 0.17
N GLU A 101 5.57 1.45 -0.51
CA GLU A 101 6.16 1.31 -1.83
C GLU A 101 5.17 0.65 -2.80
N PHE A 102 5.15 1.14 -4.04
CA PHE A 102 4.45 0.54 -5.17
C PHE A 102 5.50 0.04 -6.16
N ALA A 103 5.51 -1.26 -6.45
CA ALA A 103 6.44 -1.86 -7.40
C ALA A 103 5.72 -2.87 -8.31
N PRO A 104 6.10 -3.01 -9.60
CA PRO A 104 5.56 -4.09 -10.42
C PRO A 104 5.82 -5.46 -9.78
N ALA A 105 4.82 -6.33 -9.75
CA ALA A 105 4.99 -7.71 -9.33
C ALA A 105 5.65 -8.51 -10.46
N GLN A 106 6.74 -9.23 -10.16
CA GLN A 106 7.46 -10.09 -11.10
C GLN A 106 6.86 -11.49 -11.15
#